data_AF-A0AAD5IG80-F1
#
_entry.id   AF-A0AAD5IG80-F1
#
_cell.length_a   1.000
_cell.length_b   1.000
_cell.length_c   1.000
_cell.angle_alpha   90.00
_cell.angle_beta   90.00
_cell.angle_gamma   90.00
#
_symmetry.space_group_name_H-M   'P 1'
#
loop_
_entity.id
_entity.type
_entity.pdbx_description
1 polymer ?
#
loop_
_entity_poly.entity_id
_entity_poly.type
_entity_poly.pdbx_seq_one_letter_code
_entity_poly.pdbx_strand_id
1 'polypeptide(L)' 'MGDNPTITQQDVVAFNSGSITIDPFLIHHFDNPTAVLVSPVLSGDNYGTWSRAITMALRAKNKLGFVDGTLIKPSI' A
#
# COMPACT_ATOMS: atom_id res chain seq x y z
N MET A 1 28.87 -23.95 19.11
CA MET A 1 28.85 -22.97 18.00
C MET A 1 27.41 -22.88 17.56
N GLY A 2 26.66 -21.92 18.11
CA GLY A 2 25.26 -21.72 17.76
C GLY A 2 25.18 -20.67 16.66
N ASP A 3 24.45 -20.97 15.60
CA ASP A 3 24.15 -20.02 14.55
C ASP A 3 23.41 -18.82 15.16
N ASN A 4 24.02 -17.64 15.04
CA ASN A 4 23.39 -16.38 15.42
C ASN A 4 22.24 -16.13 14.42
N PRO A 5 20.99 -15.89 14.86
CA PRO A 5 19.92 -15.60 13.91
C PRO A 5 20.28 -14.33 13.15
N THR A 6 20.45 -14.47 11.84
CA THR A 6 20.55 -13.33 10.93
C THR A 6 19.15 -12.72 10.86
N ILE A 7 18.86 -11.79 11.76
CA ILE A 7 17.65 -10.98 11.71
C ILE A 7 17.83 -10.07 10.50
N THR A 8 17.22 -10.48 9.38
CA THR A 8 17.15 -9.64 8.20
C THR A 8 16.25 -8.45 8.51
N GLN A 9 16.41 -7.33 7.81
CA GLN A 9 15.59 -6.12 8.01
C GLN A 9 14.09 -6.31 7.69
N GLN A 10 13.63 -7.55 7.51
CA GLN A 10 12.22 -7.95 7.42
C GLN A 10 11.64 -8.44 8.75
N ASP A 11 12.48 -8.76 9.75
CA ASP A 11 12.06 -9.36 11.04
C ASP A 11 11.84 -8.34 12.17
N VAL A 12 12.01 -7.04 11.92
CA VAL A 12 11.69 -5.96 12.89
C VAL A 12 10.61 -5.03 12.35
N VAL A 13 9.49 -5.59 11.88
CA VAL A 13 8.22 -4.85 11.90
C VAL A 13 7.56 -5.13 13.24
N ALA A 14 7.87 -4.26 14.22
CA ALA A 14 7.25 -4.31 15.53
C ALA A 14 5.72 -4.37 15.37
N PHE A 15 5.12 -5.49 15.77
CA PHE A 15 3.68 -5.59 16.04
C PHE A 15 3.40 -4.77 17.31
N ASN A 16 3.42 -3.45 17.20
CA ASN A 16 2.94 -2.57 18.25
C ASN A 16 1.47 -2.27 18.00
N SER A 17 0.60 -2.85 18.83
CA SER A 17 -0.80 -2.48 18.95
C SER A 17 -0.88 -1.04 19.47
N GLY A 18 -0.78 -0.09 18.56
CA GLY A 18 -0.78 1.35 18.82
C GLY A 18 -0.46 2.11 17.55
N SER A 19 -1.37 2.06 16.58
CA SER A 19 -1.33 2.74 15.27
C SER A 19 0.04 2.72 14.59
N ILE A 20 0.32 1.69 13.78
CA ILE A 20 1.40 1.76 12.79
C ILE A 20 1.06 2.94 11.85
N THR A 21 1.62 4.11 12.11
CA THR A 21 1.59 5.23 11.18
C THR A 21 2.49 4.84 10.02
N ILE A 22 1.90 4.18 9.02
CA ILE A 22 2.56 3.98 7.73
C ILE A 22 2.63 5.36 7.08
N ASP A 23 3.85 5.87 6.92
CA ASP A 23 4.09 7.12 6.21
C ASP A 23 3.49 6.99 4.80
N PRO A 24 2.44 7.78 4.48
CA PRO A 24 1.77 7.67 3.19
C PRO A 24 2.69 8.02 2.02
N PHE A 25 3.78 8.75 2.25
CA PHE A 25 4.74 9.15 1.21
C PHE A 25 5.89 8.16 1.03
N LEU A 26 5.98 7.11 1.85
CA LEU A 26 7.01 6.08 1.70
C LEU A 26 6.78 5.26 0.42
N ILE A 27 7.81 5.17 -0.41
CA ILE A 27 7.84 4.26 -1.56
C ILE A 27 8.41 2.93 -1.09
N HIS A 28 7.60 1.88 -1.11
CA HIS A 28 8.07 0.54 -0.74
C HIS A 28 8.85 -0.08 -1.90
N HIS A 29 9.93 -0.83 -1.64
CA HIS A 29 10.74 -1.45 -2.71
C HIS A 29 9.93 -2.43 -3.60
N PHE A 30 8.85 -2.98 -3.06
CA PHE A 30 7.91 -3.86 -3.78
C PHE A 30 6.83 -3.10 -4.58
N ASP A 31 6.81 -1.77 -4.53
CA ASP A 31 5.88 -0.97 -5.33
C ASP A 31 6.30 -0.97 -6.80
N ASN A 32 5.48 -1.60 -7.64
CA ASN A 32 5.66 -1.58 -9.09
C ASN A 32 4.67 -0.59 -9.74
N PRO A 33 5.15 0.51 -10.37
CA PRO A 33 4.31 1.49 -11.06
C PRO A 33 3.54 0.92 -12.27
N THR A 34 4.03 -0.17 -12.87
CA THR A 34 3.41 -0.77 -14.07
C THR A 34 2.47 -1.93 -13.73
N ALA A 35 2.25 -2.22 -12.45
CA ALA A 35 1.39 -3.32 -12.04
C ALA A 35 -0.09 -3.00 -12.25
N VAL A 36 -0.81 -3.93 -12.88
CA VAL A 36 -2.28 -3.88 -12.94
C VAL A 36 -2.83 -4.20 -11.54
N LEU A 37 -3.48 -3.21 -10.91
CA LEU A 37 -4.01 -3.35 -9.56
C LEU A 37 -5.32 -4.16 -9.49
N VAL A 38 -6.11 -4.14 -10.56
CA VAL A 38 -7.43 -4.80 -10.64
C VAL A 38 -7.62 -5.40 -12.03
N SER A 39 -8.09 -6.65 -12.06
CA SER A 39 -8.54 -7.35 -13.27
C SER A 39 -9.99 -7.82 -13.06
N PRO A 40 -10.90 -7.69 -14.06
CA PRO A 40 -10.67 -7.06 -15.37
C PRO A 40 -10.44 -5.55 -15.27
N VAL A 41 -9.79 -4.98 -16.30
CA VAL A 41 -9.59 -3.53 -16.41
C VAL A 41 -10.93 -2.80 -16.49
N LEU A 42 -10.93 -1.51 -16.15
CA LEU A 42 -12.14 -0.69 -16.20
C LEU A 42 -12.71 -0.68 -17.63
N SER A 43 -13.98 -1.01 -17.72
CA SER A 43 -14.83 -0.94 -18.90
C SER A 43 -16.13 -0.20 -18.54
N GLY A 44 -16.95 0.16 -19.53
CA GLY A 44 -18.20 0.91 -19.27
C GLY A 44 -19.12 0.22 -18.26
N ASP A 45 -19.20 -1.11 -18.32
CA ASP A 45 -20.25 -1.86 -17.61
C ASP A 45 -19.79 -2.37 -16.22
N ASN A 46 -18.50 -2.28 -15.89
CA ASN A 46 -17.93 -2.91 -14.69
C ASN A 46 -17.53 -1.92 -13.58
N TYR A 47 -17.87 -0.64 -13.71
CA TYR A 47 -17.44 0.42 -12.80
C TYR A 47 -17.72 0.12 -11.32
N GLY A 48 -18.92 -0.38 -10.98
CA GLY A 48 -19.28 -0.67 -9.58
C GLY A 48 -18.35 -1.71 -8.94
N THR A 49 -18.09 -2.81 -9.63
CA THR A 49 -17.17 -3.86 -9.16
C THR A 49 -15.73 -3.38 -9.18
N TRP A 50 -15.32 -2.68 -10.24
CA TRP A 50 -13.97 -2.17 -10.41
C TRP A 50 -13.60 -1.12 -9.35
N SER A 51 -14.49 -0.15 -9.09
CA SER A 51 -14.28 0.92 -8.10
C SER A 51 -14.10 0.37 -6.68
N ARG A 52 -14.86 -0.66 -6.31
CA ARG A 52 -14.68 -1.35 -5.03
C ARG A 52 -13.32 -2.07 -4.97
N ALA A 53 -12.96 -2.79 -6.03
CA ALA A 53 -11.71 -3.52 -6.10
C ALA A 53 -10.48 -2.59 -6.05
N ILE A 54 -10.49 -1.47 -6.79
CA ILE A 54 -9.37 -0.52 -6.81
C ILE A 54 -9.23 0.18 -5.47
N THR A 55 -10.35 0.53 -4.82
CA THR A 55 -10.35 1.10 -3.47
C THR A 55 -9.72 0.14 -2.46
N MET A 56 -10.07 -1.15 -2.52
CA MET A 56 -9.48 -2.17 -1.64
C MET A 56 -7.98 -2.35 -1.90
N ALA A 57 -7.57 -2.43 -3.16
CA ALA A 57 -6.16 -2.57 -3.53
C ALA A 57 -5.33 -1.37 -3.05
N LEU A 58 -5.83 -0.15 -3.21
CA LEU A 58 -5.15 1.06 -2.75
C LEU A 58 -5.09 1.17 -1.22
N ARG A 59 -6.16 0.77 -0.51
CA ARG A 59 -6.16 0.70 0.96
C ARG A 59 -5.12 -0.28 1.48
N ALA A 60 -5.02 -1.47 0.89
CA ALA A 60 -4.02 -2.46 1.27
C ALA A 60 -2.57 -1.93 1.12
N LYS A 61 -2.37 -0.96 0.24
CA LYS A 61 -1.07 -0.31 0.00
C LYS A 61 -0.90 1.03 0.73
N ASN A 62 -1.89 1.48 1.51
CA ASN A 62 -1.94 2.83 2.10
C ASN A 62 -1.84 3.97 1.09
N LYS A 63 -2.34 3.76 -0.13
CA LYS A 63 -2.27 4.74 -1.24
C LYS A 63 -3.62 5.33 -1.64
N LEU A 64 -4.71 4.97 -0.95
CA LEU A 64 -6.05 5.50 -1.27
C LEU A 64 -6.08 7.04 -1.18
N GLY A 65 -5.34 7.58 -0.20
CA GLY A 65 -5.31 9.00 0.07
C GLY A 65 -4.77 9.89 -1.06
N PHE A 66 -4.03 9.31 -2.01
CA PHE A 66 -3.56 10.00 -3.21
C PHE A 66 -4.67 10.18 -4.25
N VAL A 67 -5.68 9.31 -4.24
CA VAL A 67 -6.76 9.31 -5.23
C VAL A 67 -7.97 10.08 -4.72
N ASP A 68 -8.31 9.95 -3.45
CA ASP A 68 -9.45 10.65 -2.84
C ASP A 68 -9.12 12.07 -2.35
N GLY A 69 -7.83 12.46 -2.35
CA GLY A 69 -7.37 13.78 -1.94
C GLY A 69 -7.31 13.99 -0.43
N THR A 70 -7.47 12.94 0.38
CA THR A 70 -7.33 13.03 1.84
C THR A 70 -5.88 13.28 2.27
N LEU A 71 -4.88 12.97 1.43
CA LEU A 71 -3.50 13.33 1.68
C LEU A 71 -3.21 14.77 1.29
N ILE A 72 -2.76 15.54 2.28
CA ILE A 72 -2.33 16.92 2.09
C ILE A 72 -1.01 16.90 1.32
N LYS A 73 -0.96 17.60 0.18
CA LYS A 73 0.28 17.81 -0.55
C LYS A 73 1.28 18.54 0.35
N PRO A 74 2.52 18.04 0.49
CA PRO A 74 3.53 18.73 1.29
C PRO A 74 3.79 20.13 0.74
N SER A 75 3.87 21.11 1.64
CA SER A 75 4.39 22.44 1.33
C SER A 75 5.90 22.34 1.07
N ILE A 76 6.35 23.03 0.02
CA ILE A 76 7.77 23.21 -0.32
C ILE A 76 8.49 24.02 0.76
#